data_AF-A0A5N7ZLC0-F1
#
_entry.id   AF-A0A5N7ZLC0-F1
#
_cell.length_a   1.000
_cell.length_b   1.000
_cell.length_c   1.000
_cell.angle_alpha   90.00
_cell.angle_beta   90.00
_cell.angle_gamma   90.00
#
_symmetry.space_group_name_H-M   'P 1'
#
loop_
_entity.id
_entity.type
_entity.pdbx_description
1 polymer ?
#
loop_
_entity_poly.entity_id
_entity_poly.type
_entity_poly.pdbx_seq_one_letter_code
_entity_poly.pdbx_strand_id
1 'polypeptide(L)'
;SDPAVIQEIIAFTTGELNIVLPRNFSKYTFENQKSQLFQLLNRPIRVCGMVKNEGEPGGGPFWVTGEEGMYSLQIVESSQIDLQNKKQALILSESTHFNPVDLVCGLKDYKGEKFNLENYVDHNTGFIVNKTKGCKDIKAYELPGLWNGAMANWITVFVEVPLLTFNPVKTVNDLLKPAHQPR
;
A
#
# COMPACT_ATOMS: atom_id res chain seq x y z
N SER A 1 24.86 1.27 20.45
CA SER A 1 23.85 2.33 20.26
C SER A 1 23.29 2.69 21.62
N ASP A 2 23.09 3.97 21.87
CA ASP A 2 22.52 4.54 23.10
C ASP A 2 21.01 4.24 23.18
N PRO A 3 20.45 3.86 24.35
CA PRO A 3 19.00 3.76 24.56
C PRO A 3 18.18 4.95 24.07
N ALA A 4 18.72 6.17 24.13
CA ALA A 4 18.06 7.38 23.62
C ALA A 4 17.78 7.29 22.10
N VAL A 5 18.74 6.75 21.34
CA VAL A 5 18.62 6.58 19.88
C VAL A 5 17.53 5.56 19.52
N ILE A 6 17.34 4.52 20.33
CA ILE A 6 16.25 3.56 20.08
C ILE A 6 14.89 4.22 20.24
N GLN A 7 14.71 5.08 21.24
CA GLN A 7 13.45 5.79 21.44
C GLN A 7 13.15 6.74 20.28
N GLU A 8 14.17 7.42 19.75
CA GLU A 8 14.03 8.25 18.55
C GLU A 8 13.64 7.42 17.32
N ILE A 9 14.30 6.27 17.10
CA ILE A 9 13.96 5.36 16.00
C ILE A 9 12.53 4.85 16.13
N ILE A 10 12.09 4.48 17.35
CA ILE A 10 10.71 4.04 17.61
C ILE A 10 9.73 5.16 17.27
N ALA A 11 9.98 6.38 17.76
CA ALA A 11 9.11 7.53 17.52
C ALA A 11 9.00 7.85 16.02
N PHE A 12 10.11 7.78 15.29
CA PHE A 12 10.10 7.96 13.83
C PHE A 12 9.34 6.83 13.11
N THR A 13 9.61 5.57 13.50
CA THR A 13 8.98 4.39 12.90
C THR A 13 7.46 4.41 13.06
N THR A 14 6.96 4.78 14.24
CA THR A 14 5.52 4.76 14.52
C THR A 14 4.83 6.07 14.13
N GLY A 15 5.48 7.22 14.30
CA GLY A 15 4.89 8.54 14.06
C GLY A 15 4.96 8.97 12.60
N GLU A 16 6.15 8.88 11.98
CA GLU A 16 6.37 9.38 10.62
C GLU A 16 6.05 8.31 9.57
N LEU A 17 6.53 7.08 9.79
CA LEU A 17 6.33 5.97 8.84
C LEU A 17 5.03 5.18 9.07
N ASN A 18 4.31 5.46 10.16
CA ASN A 18 3.06 4.76 10.51
C ASN A 18 3.23 3.22 10.55
N ILE A 19 4.43 2.73 10.91
CA ILE A 19 4.69 1.29 11.03
C ILE A 19 4.28 0.84 12.43
N VAL A 20 3.40 -0.17 12.49
CA VAL A 20 2.99 -0.77 13.75
C VAL A 20 4.07 -1.73 14.24
N LEU A 21 4.49 -1.58 15.50
CA LEU A 21 5.47 -2.46 16.13
C LEU A 21 4.83 -3.80 16.54
N PRO A 22 5.60 -4.90 16.56
CA PRO A 22 5.12 -6.20 17.00
C PRO A 22 4.52 -6.17 18.41
N ARG A 23 3.54 -7.06 18.65
CA ARG A 23 2.99 -7.24 19.99
C ARG A 23 4.10 -7.59 20.98
N ASN A 24 4.10 -6.93 22.13
CA ASN A 24 5.13 -7.07 23.17
C ASN A 24 6.53 -6.58 22.78
N PHE A 25 6.69 -5.74 21.76
CA PHE A 25 7.99 -5.15 21.41
C PHE A 25 8.72 -4.50 22.60
N SER A 26 7.99 -3.89 23.53
CA SER A 26 8.54 -3.30 24.77
C SER A 26 9.18 -4.32 25.73
N LYS A 27 8.83 -5.60 25.62
CA LYS A 27 9.38 -6.69 26.44
C LYS A 27 10.61 -7.34 25.82
N TYR A 28 10.97 -6.98 24.59
CA TYR A 28 12.14 -7.54 23.93
C TYR A 28 13.42 -7.05 24.60
N THR A 29 14.46 -7.88 24.55
CA THR A 29 15.81 -7.43 24.94
C THR A 29 16.24 -6.29 24.02
N PHE A 30 17.16 -5.45 24.50
CA PHE A 30 17.69 -4.33 23.73
C PHE A 30 18.21 -4.72 22.35
N GLU A 31 18.94 -5.84 22.26
CA GLU A 31 19.45 -6.35 20.97
C GLU A 31 18.32 -6.85 20.05
N ASN A 32 17.29 -7.48 20.62
CA ASN A 32 16.13 -7.89 19.83
C ASN A 32 15.33 -6.67 19.33
N GLN A 33 15.20 -5.61 20.13
CA GLN A 33 14.57 -4.37 19.69
C GLN A 33 15.31 -3.75 18.50
N LYS A 34 16.64 -3.67 18.56
CA LYS A 34 17.45 -3.19 17.41
C LYS A 34 17.26 -4.04 16.17
N SER A 35 17.38 -5.37 16.33
CA SER A 35 17.24 -6.30 15.21
C SER A 35 15.87 -6.17 14.54
N GLN A 36 14.81 -6.07 15.35
CA GLN A 36 13.45 -5.90 14.86
C GLN A 36 13.23 -4.55 14.19
N LEU A 37 13.68 -3.45 14.78
CA LEU A 37 13.60 -2.13 14.14
C LEU A 37 14.38 -2.09 12.83
N PHE A 38 15.56 -2.69 12.79
CA PHE A 38 16.35 -2.79 11.58
C PHE A 38 15.62 -3.60 10.49
N GLN A 39 15.01 -4.73 10.83
CA GLN A 39 14.20 -5.51 9.88
C GLN A 39 12.98 -4.73 9.38
N LEU A 40 12.33 -3.94 10.24
CA LEU A 40 11.18 -3.12 9.87
C LEU A 40 11.56 -1.93 8.98
N LEU A 41 12.77 -1.38 9.13
CA LEU A 41 13.23 -0.19 8.40
C LEU A 41 14.06 -0.52 7.16
N ASN A 42 14.76 -1.65 7.14
CA ASN A 42 15.59 -2.06 6.00
C ASN A 42 14.77 -2.84 4.96
N ARG A 43 13.80 -2.14 4.36
CA ARG A 43 12.87 -2.66 3.36
C ARG A 43 12.73 -1.66 2.21
N PRO A 44 12.31 -2.10 1.01
CA PRO A 44 11.95 -1.17 -0.05
C PRO A 44 10.82 -0.24 0.43
N ILE A 45 10.85 1.01 -0.05
CA ILE A 45 9.90 2.06 0.32
C ILE A 45 9.15 2.53 -0.91
N ARG A 46 7.86 2.83 -0.74
CA ARG A 46 7.03 3.52 -1.71
C ARG A 46 6.39 4.75 -1.07
N VAL A 47 6.49 5.88 -1.74
CA VAL A 47 5.74 7.10 -1.44
C VAL A 47 4.63 7.18 -2.49
N CYS A 48 3.39 7.13 -2.03
CA CYS A 48 2.22 7.06 -2.91
C CYS A 48 1.45 8.37 -2.83
N GLY A 49 1.34 9.05 -3.97
CA GLY A 49 0.47 10.21 -4.10
C GLY A 49 -0.99 9.78 -3.91
N MET A 50 -1.76 10.58 -3.18
CA MET A 50 -3.18 10.35 -2.94
C MET A 50 -3.93 11.61 -3.36
N VAL A 51 -4.98 11.46 -4.17
CA VAL A 51 -5.83 12.58 -4.60
C VAL A 51 -7.23 12.38 -4.04
N LYS A 52 -7.95 13.47 -3.82
CA LYS A 52 -9.36 13.41 -3.38
C LYS A 52 -10.19 12.65 -4.41
N ASN A 53 -11.04 11.75 -3.92
CA ASN A 53 -11.89 10.94 -4.77
C ASN A 53 -13.16 11.71 -5.15
N GLU A 54 -13.33 11.98 -6.45
CA GLU A 54 -14.54 12.62 -7.02
C GLU A 54 -15.50 11.60 -7.64
N GLY A 55 -15.42 10.33 -7.21
CA GLY A 55 -16.24 9.22 -7.71
C GLY A 55 -15.51 8.31 -8.71
N GLU A 56 -14.19 8.43 -8.79
CA GLU A 56 -13.37 7.59 -9.66
C GLU A 56 -13.17 6.20 -9.06
N PRO A 57 -13.30 5.12 -9.87
CA PRO A 57 -12.92 3.78 -9.42
C PRO A 57 -11.41 3.68 -9.31
N GLY A 58 -10.92 3.11 -8.21
CA GLY A 58 -9.50 2.91 -7.95
C GLY A 58 -9.23 2.37 -6.54
N GLY A 59 -7.96 2.06 -6.27
CA GLY A 59 -7.50 1.67 -4.95
C GLY A 59 -7.32 2.87 -4.02
N GLY A 60 -7.76 2.75 -2.77
CA GLY A 60 -7.65 3.80 -1.75
C GLY A 60 -6.66 3.46 -0.64
N PRO A 61 -6.22 4.44 0.16
CA PRO A 61 -5.36 4.21 1.31
C PRO A 61 -6.16 3.56 2.45
N PHE A 62 -5.78 2.34 2.85
CA PHE A 62 -6.43 1.64 3.96
C PHE A 62 -5.44 0.93 4.87
N TRP A 63 -5.87 0.69 6.11
CA TRP A 63 -5.22 -0.25 7.01
C TRP A 63 -5.71 -1.67 6.71
N VAL A 64 -4.76 -2.56 6.39
CA VAL A 64 -5.02 -3.98 6.21
C VAL A 64 -4.53 -4.72 7.44
N THR A 65 -5.35 -5.65 7.93
CA THR A 65 -4.96 -6.58 8.99
C THR A 65 -4.29 -7.78 8.33
N GLY A 66 -2.98 -7.90 8.52
CA GLY A 66 -2.19 -9.05 8.08
C GLY A 66 -2.24 -10.22 9.06
N GLU A 67 -1.37 -11.19 8.82
CA GLU A 67 -1.19 -12.33 9.72
C GLU A 67 -0.80 -11.87 11.14
N GLU A 68 -1.21 -12.65 12.14
CA GLU A 68 -1.00 -12.36 13.58
C GLU A 68 -1.65 -11.05 14.10
N GLY A 69 -2.47 -10.40 13.27
CA GLY A 69 -3.20 -9.19 13.64
C GLY A 69 -2.35 -7.93 13.63
N MET A 70 -1.29 -7.91 12.81
CA MET A 70 -0.49 -6.73 12.52
C MET A 70 -1.18 -5.86 11.48
N TYR A 71 -1.16 -4.54 11.67
CA TYR A 71 -1.72 -3.60 10.70
C TYR A 71 -0.62 -3.06 9.79
N SER A 72 -0.95 -2.90 8.50
CA SER A 72 -0.09 -2.22 7.53
C SER A 72 -0.89 -1.30 6.62
N LEU A 73 -0.26 -0.22 6.17
CA LEU A 73 -0.81 0.69 5.17
C LEU A 73 -0.70 0.08 3.78
N GLN A 74 -1.84 -0.03 3.10
CA GLN A 74 -1.97 -0.66 1.79
C GLN A 74 -2.90 0.17 0.89
N ILE A 75 -2.82 -0.06 -0.41
CA ILE A 75 -3.67 0.61 -1.39
C ILE A 75 -4.75 -0.38 -1.88
N VAL A 76 -5.90 -0.40 -1.22
CA VAL A 76 -6.94 -1.44 -1.39
C VAL A 76 -7.97 -1.05 -2.43
N GLU A 77 -8.17 -1.93 -3.41
CA GLU A 77 -9.23 -1.82 -4.40
C GLU A 77 -10.57 -2.28 -3.82
N SER A 78 -11.67 -1.71 -4.31
CA SER A 78 -13.03 -2.08 -3.89
C SER A 78 -13.34 -3.57 -4.10
N SER A 79 -12.69 -4.22 -5.08
CA SER A 79 -12.79 -5.66 -5.36
C SER A 79 -12.24 -6.54 -4.23
N GLN A 80 -11.36 -5.99 -3.39
CA GLN A 80 -10.72 -6.69 -2.27
C GLN A 80 -11.43 -6.44 -0.93
N ILE A 81 -12.50 -5.63 -0.93
CA ILE A 81 -13.25 -5.25 0.27
C ILE A 81 -14.54 -6.07 0.35
N ASP A 82 -14.81 -6.68 1.51
CA ASP A 82 -16.04 -7.40 1.75
C ASP A 82 -17.19 -6.42 2.03
N LEU A 83 -17.99 -6.12 0.99
CA LEU A 83 -19.15 -5.24 1.09
C LEU A 83 -20.31 -5.83 1.89
N GLN A 84 -20.32 -7.14 2.18
CA GLN A 84 -21.32 -7.73 3.08
C GLN A 84 -20.96 -7.44 4.55
N ASN A 85 -19.69 -7.17 4.83
CA ASN A 85 -19.24 -6.70 6.14
C ASN A 85 -19.56 -5.22 6.31
N LYS A 86 -20.58 -4.91 7.11
CA LYS A 86 -21.03 -3.54 7.38
C LYS A 86 -19.93 -2.59 7.84
N LYS A 87 -18.92 -3.08 8.59
CA LYS A 87 -17.80 -2.24 9.04
C LYS A 87 -16.88 -1.85 7.88
N GLN A 88 -16.54 -2.81 7.02
CA GLN A 88 -15.71 -2.54 5.85
C GLN A 88 -16.44 -1.67 4.83
N ALA A 89 -17.73 -1.91 4.61
CA ALA A 89 -18.57 -1.08 3.75
C ALA A 89 -18.62 0.38 4.25
N LEU A 90 -18.75 0.60 5.56
CA LEU A 90 -18.72 1.94 6.15
C LEU A 90 -17.35 2.62 5.93
N ILE A 91 -16.25 1.93 6.24
CA ILE A 91 -14.88 2.46 6.01
C ILE A 91 -14.67 2.86 4.55
N LEU A 92 -15.13 2.04 3.60
CA LEU A 92 -15.04 2.37 2.18
C LEU A 92 -15.87 3.61 1.84
N SER A 93 -17.09 3.73 2.37
CA SER A 93 -17.97 4.87 2.11
C SER A 93 -17.47 6.20 2.69
N GLU A 94 -16.63 6.13 3.73
CA GLU A 94 -16.00 7.30 4.37
C GLU A 94 -14.60 7.60 3.78
N SER A 95 -14.10 6.76 2.87
CA SER A 95 -12.82 7.00 2.21
C SER A 95 -12.88 8.23 1.31
N THR A 96 -11.94 9.14 1.50
CA THR A 96 -11.90 10.44 0.82
C THR A 96 -10.89 10.50 -0.32
N HIS A 97 -9.99 9.52 -0.42
CA HIS A 97 -8.85 9.55 -1.32
C HIS A 97 -8.72 8.26 -2.12
N PHE A 98 -8.09 8.36 -3.29
CA PHE A 98 -7.63 7.21 -4.05
C PHE A 98 -6.23 7.45 -4.61
N ASN A 99 -5.56 6.37 -4.98
CA ASN A 99 -4.24 6.43 -5.58
C ASN A 99 -4.35 6.53 -7.11
N PRO A 100 -3.80 7.59 -7.73
CA PRO A 100 -3.75 7.78 -9.18
C PRO A 100 -2.65 6.94 -9.88
N VAL A 101 -2.06 5.95 -9.19
CA VAL A 101 -0.86 5.23 -9.62
C VAL A 101 0.39 6.12 -9.69
N ASP A 102 0.43 7.18 -8.88
CA ASP A 102 1.63 8.01 -8.71
C ASP A 102 2.45 7.48 -7.53
N LEU A 103 3.61 6.88 -7.84
CA LEU A 103 4.46 6.15 -6.91
C LEU A 103 5.93 6.52 -7.13
N VAL A 104 6.59 6.94 -6.07
CA VAL A 104 8.05 7.06 -6.01
C VAL A 104 8.61 5.95 -5.15
N CYS A 105 9.47 5.12 -5.73
CA CYS A 105 9.96 3.89 -5.10
C CYS A 105 11.46 3.97 -4.77
N GLY A 106 11.81 3.68 -3.52
CA GLY A 106 13.18 3.42 -3.08
C GLY A 106 13.47 1.93 -3.09
N LEU A 107 14.35 1.49 -3.98
CA LEU A 107 14.62 0.07 -4.27
C LEU A 107 15.96 -0.43 -3.73
N LYS A 108 16.67 0.42 -2.99
CA LYS A 108 18.03 0.16 -2.49
C LYS A 108 18.06 0.24 -0.98
N ASP A 109 18.91 -0.58 -0.38
CA ASP A 109 19.18 -0.57 1.04
C ASP A 109 20.07 0.62 1.45
N TYR A 110 20.34 0.75 2.74
CA TYR A 110 21.20 1.78 3.33
C TYR A 110 22.66 1.74 2.84
N LYS A 111 23.09 0.66 2.16
CA LYS A 111 24.42 0.53 1.54
C LYS A 111 24.41 0.87 0.05
N GLY A 112 23.23 1.10 -0.54
CA GLY A 112 23.05 1.36 -1.96
C GLY A 112 22.86 0.08 -2.80
N GLU A 113 22.74 -1.07 -2.17
CA GLU A 113 22.52 -2.36 -2.82
C GLU A 113 21.03 -2.57 -3.12
N LYS A 114 20.72 -3.21 -4.25
CA LYS A 114 19.32 -3.44 -4.63
C LYS A 114 18.69 -4.51 -3.74
N PHE A 115 17.47 -4.26 -3.26
CA PHE A 115 16.66 -5.29 -2.62
C PHE A 115 16.25 -6.36 -3.64
N ASN A 116 16.20 -7.63 -3.21
CA ASN A 116 15.41 -8.62 -3.92
C ASN A 116 13.94 -8.42 -3.57
N LEU A 117 13.17 -7.85 -4.51
CA LEU A 117 11.78 -7.46 -4.28
C LEU A 117 10.85 -8.66 -4.03
N GLU A 118 11.21 -9.85 -4.54
CA GLU A 118 10.46 -11.09 -4.32
C GLU A 118 10.38 -11.46 -2.83
N ASN A 119 11.37 -11.06 -2.03
CA ASN A 119 11.37 -11.29 -0.59
C ASN A 119 10.30 -10.47 0.16
N TYR A 120 9.65 -9.52 -0.51
CA TYR A 120 8.67 -8.60 0.09
C TYR A 120 7.26 -8.77 -0.48
N VAL A 121 7.03 -9.83 -1.27
CA VAL A 121 5.73 -10.21 -1.82
C VAL A 121 4.92 -10.98 -0.78
N ASP A 122 3.62 -10.68 -0.68
CA ASP A 122 2.66 -11.55 0.00
C ASP A 122 1.96 -12.45 -1.02
N HIS A 123 2.38 -13.71 -1.06
CA HIS A 123 1.82 -14.72 -1.98
C HIS A 123 0.41 -15.17 -1.61
N ASN A 124 -0.08 -14.88 -0.39
CA ASN A 124 -1.42 -15.23 0.05
C ASN A 124 -2.50 -14.27 -0.49
N THR A 125 -2.10 -13.16 -1.11
CA THR A 125 -3.01 -12.14 -1.65
C THR A 125 -3.50 -12.40 -3.08
N GLY A 126 -3.07 -13.50 -3.71
CA GLY A 126 -3.62 -13.92 -5.00
C GLY A 126 -5.08 -14.37 -4.85
N PHE A 127 -5.93 -14.02 -5.81
CA PHE A 127 -7.38 -14.27 -5.72
C PHE A 127 -7.93 -14.93 -6.99
N ILE A 128 -9.04 -15.67 -6.82
CA ILE A 128 -9.73 -16.32 -7.93
C ILE A 128 -10.70 -15.32 -8.56
N VAL A 129 -10.56 -15.10 -9.87
CA VAL A 129 -11.49 -14.31 -10.67
C VAL A 129 -12.33 -15.21 -11.56
N ASN A 130 -13.59 -14.85 -11.71
CA ASN A 130 -14.47 -15.44 -12.72
C ASN A 130 -14.40 -14.57 -13.98
N LYS A 131 -14.00 -15.15 -15.11
CA LYS A 131 -14.01 -14.49 -16.42
C LYS A 131 -14.90 -15.28 -17.36
N THR A 132 -15.55 -14.60 -18.29
CA THR A 132 -16.31 -15.26 -19.36
C THR A 132 -15.51 -15.17 -20.65
N LYS A 133 -15.16 -16.31 -21.24
CA LYS A 133 -14.45 -16.37 -22.53
C LYS A 133 -15.26 -17.23 -23.50
N GLY A 134 -15.79 -16.60 -24.57
CA GLY A 134 -16.57 -17.29 -25.60
C GLY A 134 -17.78 -18.04 -25.05
N CYS A 135 -18.59 -17.37 -24.22
CA CYS A 135 -19.78 -17.91 -23.55
C CYS A 135 -19.51 -19.08 -22.56
N LYS A 136 -18.25 -19.30 -22.15
CA LYS A 136 -17.90 -20.21 -21.07
C LYS A 136 -17.35 -19.44 -19.88
N ASP A 137 -17.89 -19.74 -18.71
CA ASP A 137 -17.35 -19.24 -17.45
C ASP A 137 -16.08 -20.02 -17.10
N ILE A 138 -15.01 -19.28 -16.86
CA ILE A 138 -13.71 -19.80 -16.45
C ILE A 138 -13.32 -19.18 -15.12
N LYS A 139 -12.71 -20.00 -14.27
CA LYS A 139 -12.02 -19.54 -13.07
C LYS A 139 -10.55 -19.35 -13.41
N ALA A 140 -10.02 -18.17 -13.16
CA ALA A 140 -8.60 -17.88 -13.28
C ALA A 140 -8.05 -17.47 -11.90
N TYR A 141 -6.78 -17.77 -11.65
CA TYR A 141 -6.09 -17.30 -10.46
C TYR A 141 -5.26 -16.08 -10.84
N GLU A 142 -5.56 -14.93 -10.25
CA GLU A 142 -4.75 -13.73 -10.40
C GLU A 142 -3.67 -13.72 -9.31
N LEU A 143 -2.43 -13.54 -9.75
CA LEU A 143 -1.28 -13.39 -8.86
C LEU A 143 -1.46 -12.14 -7.98
N PRO A 144 -0.75 -12.07 -6.84
CA PRO A 144 -0.70 -10.90 -5.97
C PRO A 144 -0.69 -9.59 -6.77
N GLY A 145 -1.71 -8.75 -6.55
CA GLY A 145 -1.85 -7.47 -7.23
C GLY A 145 -0.61 -6.59 -6.98
N LEU A 146 -0.30 -5.69 -7.92
CA LEU A 146 0.94 -4.93 -7.92
C LEU A 146 1.19 -4.20 -6.59
N TRP A 147 0.13 -3.70 -5.93
CA TRP A 147 0.27 -2.81 -4.77
C TRP A 147 0.13 -3.57 -3.46
N ASN A 148 -0.98 -4.28 -3.23
CA ASN A 148 -1.22 -4.94 -1.94
C ASN A 148 -0.60 -6.32 -1.81
N GLY A 149 -0.12 -6.88 -2.92
CA GLY A 149 0.45 -8.22 -2.96
C GLY A 149 1.94 -8.18 -3.23
N ALA A 150 2.32 -7.73 -4.43
CA ALA A 150 3.74 -7.65 -4.82
C ALA A 150 4.55 -6.65 -3.97
N MET A 151 3.89 -5.67 -3.36
CA MET A 151 4.51 -4.67 -2.49
C MET A 151 3.97 -4.71 -1.04
N ALA A 152 3.37 -5.83 -0.63
CA ALA A 152 2.72 -5.97 0.68
C ALA A 152 3.65 -5.59 1.85
N ASN A 153 4.91 -6.03 1.80
CA ASN A 153 5.86 -5.84 2.90
C ASN A 153 6.76 -4.61 2.74
N TRP A 154 6.40 -3.66 1.88
CA TRP A 154 7.14 -2.41 1.69
C TRP A 154 6.78 -1.37 2.76
N ILE A 155 7.70 -0.46 3.03
CA ILE A 155 7.37 0.76 3.78
C ILE A 155 6.48 1.62 2.88
N THR A 156 5.30 1.97 3.37
CA THR A 156 4.31 2.71 2.59
C THR A 156 4.03 4.04 3.26
N VAL A 157 4.24 5.13 2.51
CA VAL A 157 3.94 6.50 2.96
C VAL A 157 2.92 7.09 1.99
N PHE A 158 1.84 7.65 2.53
CA PHE A 158 0.81 8.32 1.74
C PHE A 158 0.96 9.83 1.86
N VAL A 159 0.89 10.51 0.72
CA VAL A 159 1.00 11.97 0.64
C VAL A 159 -0.17 12.49 -0.19
N GLU A 160 -0.95 13.41 0.38
CA GLU A 160 -1.98 14.12 -0.41
C GLU A 160 -1.30 14.99 -1.46
N VAL A 161 -1.68 14.82 -2.72
CA VAL A 161 -1.19 15.61 -3.85
C VAL A 161 -2.36 16.29 -4.56
N PRO A 162 -2.15 17.44 -5.23
CA PRO A 162 -3.23 18.14 -5.92
C PRO A 162 -3.86 17.27 -7.02
N LEU A 163 -5.20 17.29 -7.15
CA LEU A 163 -5.91 16.49 -8.16
C LEU A 163 -5.41 16.72 -9.59
N LEU A 164 -4.91 17.91 -9.90
CA LEU A 164 -4.34 18.26 -11.21
C LEU A 164 -3.15 17.39 -11.64
N THR A 165 -2.47 16.70 -10.71
CA THR A 165 -1.40 15.75 -11.05
C THR A 165 -1.96 14.45 -11.65
N PHE A 166 -3.28 14.23 -11.51
CA PHE A 166 -3.99 13.09 -12.06
C PHE A 166 -4.90 13.50 -13.22
N ASN A 167 -4.48 13.19 -14.45
CA ASN A 167 -5.30 13.37 -15.65
C ASN A 167 -5.43 12.01 -16.37
N PRO A 168 -6.32 11.12 -15.91
CA PRO A 168 -6.48 9.80 -16.50
C PRO A 168 -7.22 9.88 -17.84
N VAL A 169 -6.86 8.98 -18.75
CA VAL A 169 -7.61 8.74 -20.00
C VAL A 169 -8.16 7.32 -19.93
N LYS A 170 -9.44 7.17 -19.59
CA LYS A 170 -10.14 5.87 -19.48
C LYS A 170 -10.99 5.59 -20.72
N THR A 171 -11.50 6.63 -21.35
CA THR A 171 -12.31 6.61 -22.57
C THR A 171 -11.73 7.55 -23.61
N VAL A 172 -12.10 7.36 -24.88
CA VAL A 172 -11.67 8.27 -25.96
C VAL A 172 -12.10 9.73 -25.69
N ASN A 173 -13.25 9.92 -25.04
CA ASN A 173 -13.77 11.25 -24.69
C ASN A 173 -12.94 11.96 -23.61
N ASP A 174 -12.16 11.23 -22.79
CA ASP A 174 -11.29 11.86 -21.80
C ASP A 174 -10.21 12.73 -22.46
N LEU A 175 -9.78 12.38 -23.68
CA LEU A 175 -8.83 13.19 -24.46
C LEU A 175 -9.38 14.58 -24.77
N LEU A 176 -10.70 14.79 -24.77
CA LEU A 176 -11.33 16.10 -25.01
C LEU A 176 -11.25 17.03 -23.79
N LYS A 177 -10.85 16.53 -22.62
CA LYS A 177 -10.68 17.36 -21.43
C LYS A 177 -9.57 18.39 -21.65
N PRO A 178 -9.69 19.63 -21.13
CA PRO A 178 -8.71 20.70 -21.35
C PRO A 178 -7.26 20.32 -21.00
N ALA A 179 -7.06 19.44 -20.01
CA ALA A 179 -5.74 18.96 -19.60
C ALA A 179 -5.00 18.14 -20.69
N HIS A 180 -5.73 17.60 -21.68
CA HIS A 180 -5.19 16.79 -22.77
C HIS A 180 -5.23 17.48 -24.13
N GLN A 181 -5.74 18.72 -24.20
CA GLN A 181 -5.80 19.48 -25.43
C GLN A 181 -4.49 20.23 -25.69
N PRO A 182 -4.08 20.39 -26.97
CA PRO A 182 -2.97 21.27 -27.33
C PRO A 182 -3.23 22.69 -26.81
N ARG A 183 -2.19 23.32 -26.26
CA ARG A 183 -2.23 24.74 -25.89
C ARG A 183 -1.92 25.63 -27.07
#